data_AF-A0A6I4W0T8-F1
#
_entry.id   AF-A0A6I4W0T8-F1
#
_cell.length_a   1.000
_cell.length_b   1.000
_cell.length_c   1.000
_cell.angle_alpha   90.00
_cell.angle_beta   90.00
_cell.angle_gamma   90.00
#
_symmetry.space_group_name_H-M   'P 1'
#
loop_
_entity.id
_entity.type
_entity.pdbx_description
1 polymer ?
#
loop_
_entity_poly.entity_id
_entity_poly.type
_entity_poly.pdbx_seq_one_letter_code
_entity_poly.pdbx_strand_id
1 'polypeptide(L)'
;MMYSLLKGEEKKIARITLNMDSSKKESGYKYLTFDITKSKPKMQIMVESNKQVRVKYHVDWRVDIAEYPSDNLKNDNVLEKLDRRMSLEMTHLADQTIKKMQMA
;
A
#
# COMPACT_ATOMS: atom_id res chain seq x y z
N MET A 1 1.14 12.36 3.29
CA MET A 1 0.46 11.18 3.85
C MET A 1 1.28 9.91 3.64
N MET A 2 1.49 9.43 2.41
CA MET A 2 2.27 8.21 2.13
C MET A 2 3.67 8.21 2.76
N TYR A 3 4.42 9.30 2.62
CA TYR A 3 5.74 9.45 3.25
C TYR A 3 5.75 9.11 4.76
N SER A 4 4.75 9.58 5.51
CA SER A 4 4.65 9.33 6.96
C SER A 4 4.40 7.84 7.27
N LEU A 5 3.64 7.15 6.42
CA LEU A 5 3.40 5.71 6.54
C LEU A 5 4.68 4.90 6.30
N LEU A 6 5.47 5.31 5.31
CA LEU A 6 6.78 4.72 5.04
C LEU A 6 7.76 5.01 6.20
N LYS A 7 7.69 6.20 6.81
CA LYS A 7 8.53 6.48 7.97
C LYS A 7 8.13 5.70 9.24
N GLY A 8 6.96 5.05 9.24
CA GLY A 8 6.42 4.37 10.42
C GLY A 8 5.96 5.35 11.50
N GLU A 9 5.77 6.62 11.17
CA GLU A 9 5.33 7.67 12.10
C GLU A 9 3.82 7.69 12.22
N GLU A 10 3.27 6.64 12.83
CA GLU A 10 1.83 6.50 13.02
C GLU A 10 1.37 7.16 14.32
N LYS A 11 1.00 8.44 14.23
CA LYS A 11 0.30 9.12 15.34
C LYS A 11 -1.23 9.03 15.23
N LYS A 12 -1.76 8.63 14.06
CA LYS A 12 -3.21 8.52 13.76
C LYS A 12 -3.47 7.43 12.72
N ILE A 13 -4.65 6.81 12.79
CA ILE A 13 -5.19 5.91 11.76
C ILE A 13 -5.20 6.63 10.41
N ALA A 14 -4.62 6.02 9.37
CA ALA A 14 -4.63 6.57 8.02
C ALA A 14 -5.67 5.85 7.17
N ARG A 15 -6.72 6.59 6.77
CA ARG A 15 -7.76 6.09 5.87
C ARG A 15 -7.36 6.28 4.41
N ILE A 16 -7.43 5.21 3.63
CA ILE A 16 -7.11 5.20 2.21
C ILE A 16 -8.29 4.61 1.44
N THR A 17 -8.66 5.28 0.35
CA THR A 17 -9.66 4.77 -0.61
C THR A 17 -8.96 4.49 -1.93
N LEU A 18 -9.01 3.24 -2.38
CA LEU A 18 -8.48 2.80 -3.66
C LEU A 18 -9.63 2.61 -4.65
N ASN A 19 -9.42 3.04 -5.89
CA ASN A 19 -10.29 2.69 -7.00
C ASN A 19 -9.95 1.27 -7.46
N MET A 20 -10.93 0.37 -7.38
CA MET A 20 -10.75 -1.05 -7.72
C MET A 20 -11.15 -1.36 -9.16
N ASP A 21 -11.31 -0.34 -10.00
CA ASP A 21 -11.71 -0.47 -11.40
C ASP A 21 -10.50 -0.28 -12.33
N SER A 22 -10.07 -1.36 -13.00
CA SER A 22 -9.05 -1.31 -14.07
C SER A 22 -9.62 -1.62 -15.45
N SER A 23 -10.93 -1.91 -15.57
CA SER A 23 -11.56 -2.21 -16.85
C SER A 23 -13.04 -1.84 -16.86
N LYS A 24 -13.44 -1.04 -17.86
CA LYS A 24 -14.78 -0.45 -18.10
C LYS A 24 -16.01 -1.41 -18.10
N LYS A 25 -15.92 -2.68 -17.68
CA LYS A 25 -16.95 -3.68 -17.96
C LYS A 25 -17.52 -4.52 -16.82
N GLU A 26 -17.17 -4.31 -15.55
CA GLU A 26 -17.89 -5.00 -14.47
C GLU A 26 -18.41 -4.04 -13.39
N SER A 27 -19.73 -3.82 -13.44
CA SER A 27 -20.50 -3.01 -12.53
C SER A 27 -20.55 -3.63 -11.13
N GLY A 28 -20.00 -2.94 -10.13
CA GLY A 28 -20.37 -3.15 -8.73
C GLY A 28 -19.31 -2.76 -7.71
N TYR A 29 -18.02 -2.90 -8.04
CA TYR A 29 -16.93 -2.82 -7.05
C TYR A 29 -16.01 -1.62 -7.28
N LYS A 30 -16.53 -0.40 -7.13
CA LYS A 30 -15.81 0.80 -7.59
C LYS A 30 -14.70 1.24 -6.63
N TYR A 31 -14.87 1.08 -5.32
CA TYR A 31 -13.91 1.58 -4.34
C TYR A 31 -13.75 0.62 -3.17
N LEU A 32 -12.54 0.58 -2.62
CA LEU A 32 -12.19 -0.08 -1.37
C LEU A 32 -11.67 1.00 -0.43
N THR A 33 -12.28 1.14 0.74
CA THR A 33 -11.78 2.02 1.80
C THR A 33 -11.25 1.18 2.95
N PHE A 34 -10.02 1.45 3.38
CA PHE A 34 -9.40 0.76 4.50
C PHE A 34 -8.60 1.73 5.36
N ASP A 35 -8.43 1.33 6.61
CA ASP A 35 -7.69 2.04 7.64
C ASP A 35 -6.39 1.31 7.92
N ILE A 36 -5.25 1.99 7.78
CA ILE A 36 -3.96 1.46 8.23
C ILE A 36 -3.86 1.73 9.73
N THR A 37 -3.84 0.63 10.50
CA THR A 37 -3.79 0.66 11.98
C THR A 37 -2.41 0.36 12.53
N LYS A 38 -1.52 -0.23 11.71
CA LYS A 38 -0.13 -0.46 12.06
C LYS A 38 0.79 -0.43 10.84
N SER A 39 1.97 0.16 10.97
CA SER A 39 3.04 0.17 9.97
C SER A 39 4.35 -0.29 10.61
N LYS A 40 4.99 -1.27 9.98
CA LYS A 40 6.28 -1.81 10.42
C LYS A 40 7.28 -1.73 9.26
N PRO A 41 7.90 -0.56 9.03
CA PRO A 41 8.91 -0.44 8.00
C PRO A 41 10.21 -1.14 8.43
N LYS A 42 10.88 -1.76 7.45
CA LYS A 42 12.21 -2.37 7.55
C LYS A 42 13.06 -1.85 6.39
N MET A 43 14.15 -1.17 6.73
CA MET A 43 15.08 -0.58 5.75
C MET A 43 16.45 -1.23 5.88
N GLN A 44 17.03 -1.61 4.75
CA GLN A 44 18.40 -2.09 4.63
C GLN A 44 19.12 -1.23 3.60
N ILE A 45 20.19 -0.56 4.03
CA ILE A 45 21.02 0.29 3.17
C ILE A 45 22.27 -0.49 2.81
N MET A 46 22.55 -0.58 1.52
CA MET A 46 23.74 -1.25 0.96
C MET A 46 24.51 -0.22 0.15
N VAL A 47 25.82 -0.15 0.36
CA VAL A 47 26.72 0.67 -0.45
C VAL A 47 27.50 -0.27 -1.36
N GLU A 48 27.27 -0.15 -2.66
CA GLU A 48 27.97 -0.94 -3.67
C GLU A 48 29.39 -0.40 -3.88
N SER A 49 30.29 -1.23 -4.42
CA SER A 49 31.71 -0.90 -4.64
C SER A 49 31.92 0.30 -5.57
N ASN A 50 30.95 0.57 -6.46
CA ASN A 50 30.89 1.74 -7.34
C ASN A 50 30.35 3.01 -6.66
N LYS A 51 30.21 3.01 -5.33
CA LYS A 51 29.62 4.08 -4.50
C LYS A 51 28.12 4.32 -4.76
N GLN A 52 27.44 3.42 -5.46
CA GLN A 52 25.98 3.49 -5.57
C GLN A 52 25.33 3.02 -4.28
N VAL A 53 24.32 3.75 -3.83
CA VAL A 53 23.53 3.39 -2.65
C VAL A 53 22.29 2.64 -3.12
N ARG A 54 22.16 1.38 -2.69
CA ARG A 54 20.96 0.57 -2.89
C ARG A 54 20.21 0.46 -1.57
N VAL A 55 18.93 0.82 -1.58
CA VAL A 55 18.06 0.67 -0.42
C VAL A 55 17.06 -0.45 -0.68
N LYS A 56 17.09 -1.51 0.12
CA LYS A 56 16.01 -2.49 0.19
C LYS A 56 15.05 -2.04 1.28
N TYR A 57 13.80 -1.83 0.89
CA TYR A 57 12.80 -1.24 1.76
C TYR A 57 11.53 -2.08 1.72
N HIS A 58 11.08 -2.53 2.89
CA HIS A 58 9.96 -3.43 3.05
C HIS A 58 9.05 -2.90 4.15
N VAL A 59 7.73 -2.92 3.94
CA VAL A 59 6.75 -2.41 4.90
C VAL A 59 5.64 -3.41 5.05
N ASP A 60 5.37 -3.79 6.30
CA ASP A 60 4.21 -4.58 6.67
C ASP A 60 3.14 -3.64 7.25
N TRP A 61 1.97 -3.57 6.61
CA TRP A 61 0.82 -2.82 7.12
C TRP A 61 -0.24 -3.76 7.68
N ARG A 62 -0.80 -3.41 8.84
CA ARG A 62 -2.07 -3.96 9.31
C ARG A 62 -3.18 -3.04 8.86
N VAL A 63 -4.16 -3.60 8.17
CA VAL A 63 -5.29 -2.87 7.59
C VAL A 63 -6.61 -3.41 8.10
N ASP A 64 -7.54 -2.51 8.39
CA ASP A 64 -8.94 -2.85 8.68
C ASP A 64 -9.80 -2.30 7.54
N ILE A 65 -10.64 -3.15 6.95
CA ILE A 65 -11.50 -2.75 5.83
C ILE A 65 -12.69 -1.97 6.39
N ALA A 66 -12.79 -0.69 6.01
CA ALA A 66 -13.86 0.20 6.42
C ALA A 66 -15.07 0.11 5.47
N GLU A 67 -14.82 -0.07 4.18
CA GLU A 67 -15.85 -0.23 3.16
C GLU A 67 -15.37 -1.15 2.05
N TYR A 68 -16.15 -2.20 1.76
CA TYR A 68 -15.94 -3.05 0.60
C TYR A 68 -17.28 -3.51 0.00
N PRO A 69 -17.50 -3.28 -1.30
CA PRO A 69 -18.80 -3.53 -1.92
C PRO A 69 -19.19 -5.02 -2.10
N SER A 70 -18.31 -5.98 -1.84
CA SER A 70 -18.63 -7.42 -1.95
C SER A 70 -18.81 -8.06 -0.57
N ASP A 71 -19.91 -8.79 -0.38
CA ASP A 71 -20.18 -9.55 0.86
C ASP A 71 -19.36 -10.85 0.99
N ASN A 72 -18.28 -10.98 0.21
CA ASN A 72 -17.49 -12.21 0.08
C ASN A 72 -16.13 -12.14 0.79
N LEU A 73 -15.90 -11.18 1.68
CA LEU A 73 -14.64 -11.09 2.45
C LEU A 73 -14.41 -12.29 3.39
N LYS A 74 -15.44 -13.11 3.62
CA LYS A 74 -15.34 -14.38 4.36
C LYS A 74 -14.73 -15.52 3.54
N ASN A 75 -14.49 -15.31 2.24
CA ASN A 75 -13.86 -16.29 1.37
C ASN A 75 -12.35 -16.02 1.30
N ASP A 76 -11.55 -16.95 1.79
CA ASP A 76 -10.08 -16.83 1.85
C ASP A 76 -9.45 -16.54 0.48
N ASN A 77 -9.97 -17.12 -0.60
CA ASN A 77 -9.48 -16.87 -1.96
C ASN A 77 -9.75 -15.43 -2.43
N VAL A 78 -10.85 -14.82 -1.97
CA VAL A 78 -11.18 -13.42 -2.27
C VAL A 78 -10.27 -12.50 -1.46
N LEU A 79 -10.01 -12.85 -0.20
CA LEU A 79 -9.12 -12.10 0.69
C LEU A 79 -7.67 -12.09 0.18
N GLU A 80 -7.14 -13.24 -0.26
CA GLU A 80 -5.78 -13.33 -0.81
C GLU A 80 -5.62 -12.49 -2.08
N LYS A 81 -6.61 -12.54 -2.99
CA LYS A 81 -6.62 -11.70 -4.21
C LYS A 81 -6.68 -10.22 -3.87
N LEU A 82 -7.47 -9.86 -2.86
CA LEU A 82 -7.60 -8.48 -2.39
C LEU A 82 -6.28 -7.99 -1.79
N ASP A 83 -5.67 -8.76 -0.91
CA ASP A 83 -4.39 -8.44 -0.27
C ASP A 83 -3.28 -8.23 -1.30
N ARG A 84 -3.16 -9.15 -2.27
CA ARG A 84 -2.20 -9.03 -3.37
C ARG A 84 -2.43 -7.75 -4.18
N ARG A 85 -3.69 -7.42 -4.48
CA ARG A 85 -4.03 -6.21 -5.24
C ARG A 85 -3.73 -4.94 -4.46
N MET A 86 -4.12 -4.88 -3.19
CA MET A 86 -3.81 -3.75 -2.30
C MET A 86 -2.30 -3.54 -2.19
N SER A 87 -1.53 -4.64 -2.02
CA SER A 87 -0.08 -4.60 -1.95
C SER A 87 0.55 -4.00 -3.22
N LEU A 88 0.06 -4.38 -4.41
CA LEU A 88 0.54 -3.84 -5.69
C LEU A 88 0.25 -2.34 -5.83
N GLU A 89 -0.99 -1.92 -5.60
CA GLU A 89 -1.41 -0.51 -5.72
C GLU A 89 -0.66 0.38 -4.73
N MET A 90 -0.52 -0.08 -3.49
CA MET A 90 0.17 0.69 -2.48
C MET A 90 1.68 0.75 -2.71
N THR A 91 2.28 -0.32 -3.25
CA THR A 91 3.68 -0.31 -3.70
C THR A 91 3.87 0.71 -4.82
N HIS A 92 2.93 0.79 -5.76
CA HIS A 92 2.97 1.78 -6.83
C HIS A 92 2.89 3.21 -6.30
N LEU A 93 1.97 3.48 -5.37
CA LEU A 93 1.85 4.79 -4.72
C LEU A 93 3.12 5.17 -3.92
N ALA A 94 3.75 4.20 -3.26
CA ALA A 94 5.01 4.39 -2.55
C ALA A 94 6.15 4.74 -3.52
N ASP A 95 6.28 4.00 -4.62
CA ASP A 95 7.30 4.26 -5.66
C ASP A 95 7.13 5.65 -6.28
N GLN A 96 5.90 6.04 -6.63
CA GLN A 96 5.60 7.38 -7.12
C GLN A 96 5.96 8.47 -6.11
N THR A 97 5.70 8.23 -4.82
CA THR A 97 6.04 9.18 -3.75
C THR A 97 7.56 9.34 -3.62
N ILE A 98 8.29 8.23 -3.60
CA ILE A 98 9.76 8.22 -3.50
C ILE A 98 10.39 8.93 -4.71
N LYS A 99 9.94 8.63 -5.92
CA LYS A 99 10.43 9.30 -7.14
C LYS A 99 10.23 10.81 -7.08
N LYS A 100 9.04 11.26 -6.66
CA LYS A 100 8.78 12.70 -6.48
C LYS A 100 9.71 13.34 -5.46
N MET A 101 10.01 12.65 -4.36
CA MET A 101 10.95 13.14 -3.35
C MET A 101 12.40 13.21 -3.83
N GLN A 102 12.81 12.32 -4.74
CA GLN A 102 14.16 12.30 -5.31
C GLN A 102 14.38 13.37 -6.39
N MET A 103 13.31 13.85 -7.02
CA MET A 103 13.35 14.89 -8.06
C MET A 103 13.23 16.31 -7.51
N ALA A 104 12.83 16.47 -6.24
CA ALA A 104 12.70 17.75 -5.54
C ALA A 104 14.03 18.17 -4.90
#